data_AF-A0A954Y0H9-F1
#
_entry.id   AF-A0A954Y0H9-F1
#
_cell.length_a   1.000
_cell.length_b   1.000
_cell.length_c   1.000
_cell.angle_alpha   90.00
_cell.angle_beta   90.00
_cell.angle_gamma   90.00
#
_symmetry.space_group_name_H-M   'P 1'
#
loop_
_entity.id
_entity.type
_entity.pdbx_description
1 polymer ?
#
loop_
_entity_poly.entity_id
_entity_poly.type
_entity_poly.pdbx_seq_one_letter_code
_entity_poly.pdbx_strand_id
1 'polypeptide(L)'
;MSLRDLNNFRAIPWVGRRRLAVLALIAVVACGGCSGEAGESASRDAASASAELPQDVTPEEIAEKMLAKYRSAKSYADSAAYVQHYVVRGEGVQRERPFFELSLAFERPNRLRLKLHESIPGATGAQSYDIACDGEQLRVAVAAMPDQLLVTPAPEEIGPNNFLPDPLLRDTLLSQSLGNVFPQLAMLLNDFEDELVFPADGPPEFLPSQAIGDRLCYRLATTSPAGQRVLWIDQEDATLRRMELPIASQEEELDPNNEYMEDSVWIEFEEPTFDADIDDDSFELAAPKDAVLVSQLTPPAPAGPPALIGRAVGETTFYDARKKAHALDDYAGRIVVLDFWQIDCPPCREQAEKLDAVRTALAEQTDDLDKQIAFIGVNVDRDDVPATAIDKTWSSWGGSMPWLTDRDRESRQKLSIRATPTLVVLDGKSRVQLWQPGPLGDPAELQTALADLLAGKDLAAEARAAHEARLAEHRRAVEANRFKPAE
;
A
#
# COMPACT_ATOMS: atom_id res chain seq x y z
N MET A 1 14.76 45.69 -2.66
CA MET A 1 13.30 45.62 -2.83
C MET A 1 12.78 44.52 -1.91
N SER A 2 11.86 44.87 -1.01
CA SER A 2 11.48 44.08 0.16
C SER A 2 10.45 43.00 -0.19
N LEU A 3 10.65 41.81 0.39
CA LEU A 3 9.86 40.56 0.34
C LEU A 3 8.47 40.66 1.02
N ARG A 4 7.56 41.55 0.58
CA ARG A 4 6.22 41.68 1.20
C ARG A 4 4.98 41.58 0.30
N ASP A 5 5.11 41.39 -1.01
CA ASP A 5 3.95 41.50 -1.94
C ASP A 5 3.53 40.21 -2.68
N LEU A 6 3.76 39.01 -2.11
CA LEU A 6 3.34 37.74 -2.75
C LEU A 6 2.31 36.91 -1.95
N ASN A 7 1.77 37.41 -0.83
CA ASN A 7 0.71 36.75 -0.09
C ASN A 7 -0.67 37.27 -0.51
N ASN A 8 -1.21 36.75 -1.62
CA ASN A 8 -2.66 36.82 -1.87
C ASN A 8 -3.12 35.75 -2.88
N PHE A 9 -2.88 34.49 -2.56
CA PHE A 9 -3.70 33.37 -3.02
C PHE A 9 -3.92 32.44 -1.85
N ARG A 10 -5.16 32.41 -1.33
CA ARG A 10 -5.57 31.53 -0.24
C ARG A 10 -5.44 30.08 -0.71
N ALA A 11 -4.45 29.39 -0.16
CA ALA A 11 -4.31 27.95 -0.26
C ALA A 11 -5.53 27.28 0.41
N ILE A 12 -6.16 26.36 -0.32
CA ILE A 12 -7.05 25.36 0.26
C ILE A 12 -6.17 24.48 1.17
N PRO A 13 -6.47 24.33 2.47
CA PRO A 13 -5.64 23.56 3.36
C PRO A 13 -5.84 22.07 3.09
N TRP A 14 -4.91 21.47 2.35
CA TRP A 14 -4.80 20.03 2.22
C TRP A 14 -4.19 19.47 3.51
N VAL A 15 -5.05 18.95 4.39
CA VAL A 15 -4.67 18.31 5.65
C VAL A 15 -4.60 16.80 5.49
N GLY A 16 -3.45 16.24 5.82
CA GLY A 16 -3.35 14.88 6.37
C GLY A 16 -2.77 13.83 5.44
N ARG A 17 -1.46 13.59 5.57
CA ARG A 17 -0.89 12.25 5.38
C ARG A 17 -1.63 11.29 6.32
N ARG A 18 -2.61 10.56 5.81
CA ARG A 18 -3.05 9.28 6.35
C ARG A 18 -2.80 8.25 5.26
N ARG A 19 -1.98 7.26 5.57
CA ARG A 19 -1.79 6.07 4.73
C ARG A 19 -3.18 5.50 4.45
N LEU A 20 -3.54 5.37 3.18
CA LEU A 20 -4.78 4.71 2.77
C LEU A 20 -4.65 3.23 3.16
N ALA A 21 -5.27 2.84 4.27
CA ALA A 21 -5.60 1.44 4.52
C ALA A 21 -6.70 1.05 3.51
N VAL A 22 -6.35 0.20 2.55
CA VAL A 22 -7.29 -0.36 1.58
C VAL A 22 -8.04 -1.50 2.27
N LEU A 23 -9.33 -1.27 2.55
CA LEU A 23 -10.28 -2.31 2.94
C LEU A 23 -10.46 -3.33 1.81
N ALA A 24 -10.00 -4.56 2.01
CA ALA A 24 -10.33 -5.71 1.18
C ALA A 24 -11.29 -6.64 1.94
N LEU A 25 -12.57 -6.55 1.59
CA LEU A 25 -13.61 -7.49 2.00
C LEU A 25 -13.68 -8.60 0.95
N ILE A 26 -13.25 -9.82 1.28
CA ILE A 26 -13.42 -10.99 0.41
C ILE A 26 -14.78 -11.64 0.70
N ALA A 27 -15.57 -11.79 -0.36
CA ALA A 27 -16.85 -12.48 -0.35
C ALA A 27 -16.67 -14.00 -0.25
N VAL A 28 -17.44 -14.61 0.65
CA VAL A 28 -17.64 -16.06 0.74
C VAL A 28 -18.47 -16.51 -0.47
N VAL A 29 -17.85 -17.28 -1.38
CA VAL A 29 -18.59 -18.09 -2.36
C VAL A 29 -18.76 -19.49 -1.77
N ALA A 30 -19.94 -19.74 -1.22
CA ALA A 30 -20.40 -21.09 -0.93
C ALA A 30 -20.92 -21.71 -2.23
N CYS A 31 -20.18 -22.65 -2.82
CA CYS A 31 -20.74 -23.62 -3.74
C CYS A 31 -20.83 -24.97 -3.03
N GLY A 32 -22.07 -25.40 -2.83
CA GLY A 32 -22.39 -26.69 -2.24
C GLY A 32 -22.00 -27.86 -3.13
N GLY A 33 -21.47 -28.89 -2.47
CA GLY A 33 -21.71 -30.31 -2.68
C GLY A 33 -21.77 -30.86 -4.11
N CYS A 34 -20.79 -31.71 -4.43
CA CYS A 34 -21.06 -33.00 -5.04
C CYS A 34 -20.15 -34.06 -4.40
N SER A 35 -20.79 -35.06 -3.80
CA SER A 35 -20.21 -36.28 -3.24
C SER A 35 -19.62 -37.17 -4.34
N GLY A 36 -18.41 -37.67 -4.12
CA GLY A 36 -17.76 -38.65 -5.00
C GLY A 36 -16.61 -39.38 -4.27
N GLU A 37 -16.90 -40.62 -3.92
CA GLU A 37 -16.10 -41.78 -3.49
C GLU A 37 -14.58 -41.66 -3.22
N ALA A 38 -14.22 -42.25 -2.08
CA ALA A 38 -12.87 -42.52 -1.63
C ALA A 38 -12.11 -43.46 -2.58
N GLY A 39 -10.89 -43.06 -2.94
CA GLY A 39 -9.86 -43.92 -3.52
C GLY A 39 -8.56 -43.71 -2.76
N GLU A 40 -8.07 -44.78 -2.12
CA GLU A 40 -6.77 -44.84 -1.46
C GLU A 40 -5.62 -44.45 -2.39
N SER A 41 -4.81 -43.48 -1.99
CA SER A 41 -3.40 -43.40 -2.42
C SER A 41 -2.54 -42.76 -1.34
N ALA A 42 -1.82 -43.63 -0.63
CA ALA A 42 -0.56 -43.43 0.09
C ALA A 42 -0.26 -42.02 0.64
N SER A 43 -0.54 -41.83 1.93
CA SER A 43 0.13 -40.83 2.75
C SER A 43 1.63 -41.14 2.77
N ARG A 44 2.44 -40.26 2.18
CA ARG A 44 3.83 -40.13 2.60
C ARG A 44 3.82 -39.25 3.84
N ASP A 45 3.86 -39.91 4.99
CA ASP A 45 4.18 -39.27 6.26
C ASP A 45 5.58 -38.67 6.17
N ALA A 46 5.67 -37.35 5.93
CA ALA A 46 6.84 -36.57 6.29
C ALA A 46 6.80 -36.39 7.81
N ALA A 47 7.22 -37.42 8.52
CA ALA A 47 7.45 -37.36 9.96
C ALA A 47 8.48 -36.25 10.23
N SER A 48 8.11 -35.29 11.08
CA SER A 48 9.00 -34.27 11.62
C SER A 48 10.08 -34.92 12.49
N ALA A 49 11.20 -35.27 11.87
CA ALA A 49 12.41 -35.64 12.60
C ALA A 49 13.04 -34.37 13.17
N SER A 50 12.61 -33.98 14.38
CA SER A 50 13.39 -33.06 15.21
C SER A 50 14.71 -33.76 15.56
N ALA A 51 15.79 -33.38 14.91
CA ALA A 51 17.12 -33.90 15.23
C ALA A 51 17.63 -33.24 16.54
N GLU A 52 18.38 -34.00 17.33
CA GLU A 52 18.94 -33.57 18.61
C GLU A 52 19.81 -32.30 18.48
N LEU A 53 19.97 -31.58 19.59
CA LEU A 53 20.84 -30.40 19.66
C LEU A 53 22.28 -30.78 19.26
N PRO A 54 22.99 -29.94 18.47
CA PRO A 54 24.38 -30.19 18.12
C PRO A 54 25.26 -30.25 19.39
N GLN A 55 26.08 -31.29 19.55
CA GLN A 55 26.88 -31.49 20.76
C GLN A 55 28.33 -30.96 20.66
N ASP A 56 28.82 -30.68 19.44
CA ASP A 56 30.25 -30.44 19.18
C ASP A 56 30.57 -29.05 18.55
N VAL A 57 29.58 -28.15 18.46
CA VAL A 57 29.73 -26.80 17.86
C VAL A 57 28.90 -25.80 18.65
N THR A 58 29.36 -24.54 18.78
CA THR A 58 28.57 -23.48 19.43
C THR A 58 27.68 -22.72 18.44
N PRO A 59 26.60 -22.06 18.89
CA PRO A 59 25.78 -21.19 18.05
C PRO A 59 26.60 -20.10 17.35
N GLU A 60 27.56 -19.49 18.04
CA GLU A 60 28.42 -18.43 17.51
C GLU A 60 29.36 -18.95 16.42
N GLU A 61 29.92 -20.15 16.60
CA GLU A 61 30.77 -20.79 15.58
C GLU A 61 29.99 -21.05 14.28
N ILE A 62 28.72 -21.48 14.38
CA ILE A 62 27.86 -21.70 13.21
C ILE A 62 27.49 -20.37 12.54
N ALA A 63 27.13 -19.36 13.32
CA ALA A 63 26.82 -18.03 12.79
C ALA A 63 28.03 -17.42 12.07
N GLU A 64 29.22 -17.47 12.66
CA GLU A 64 30.45 -16.96 12.04
C GLU A 64 30.84 -17.77 10.81
N LYS A 65 30.71 -19.10 10.82
CA LYS A 65 30.97 -19.92 9.62
C LYS A 65 30.07 -19.52 8.45
N MET A 66 28.78 -19.25 8.71
CA MET A 66 27.87 -18.71 7.71
C MET A 66 28.33 -17.33 7.24
N LEU A 67 28.56 -16.38 8.15
CA LEU A 67 28.95 -15.02 7.78
C LEU A 67 30.26 -14.98 6.99
N ALA A 68 31.29 -15.71 7.41
CA ALA A 68 32.57 -15.81 6.71
C ALA A 68 32.40 -16.32 5.26
N LYS A 69 31.46 -17.23 5.01
CA LYS A 69 31.14 -17.70 3.66
C LYS A 69 30.61 -16.58 2.78
N TYR A 70 29.66 -15.78 3.27
CA TYR A 70 29.14 -14.64 2.52
C TYR A 70 30.18 -13.53 2.36
N ARG A 71 30.90 -13.15 3.42
CA ARG A 71 31.95 -12.12 3.37
C ARG A 71 33.04 -12.43 2.34
N SER A 72 33.46 -13.69 2.25
CA SER A 72 34.54 -14.11 1.35
C SER A 72 34.12 -14.39 -0.09
N ALA A 73 32.81 -14.41 -0.38
CA ALA A 73 32.29 -14.65 -1.72
C ALA A 73 32.74 -13.54 -2.69
N LYS A 74 33.23 -13.95 -3.87
CA LYS A 74 33.55 -13.08 -5.00
C LYS A 74 32.30 -12.73 -5.79
N SER A 75 31.40 -13.70 -5.92
CA SER A 75 30.09 -13.54 -6.52
C SER A 75 29.03 -14.31 -5.72
N TYR A 76 27.80 -13.82 -5.76
CA TYR A 76 26.64 -14.43 -5.12
C TYR A 76 25.39 -14.19 -5.95
N ALA A 77 24.54 -15.20 -6.09
CA ALA A 77 23.21 -15.04 -6.65
C ALA A 77 22.18 -15.91 -5.92
N ASP A 78 20.98 -15.37 -5.72
CA ASP A 78 19.82 -16.10 -5.19
C ASP A 78 18.49 -15.49 -5.67
N SER A 79 17.42 -16.20 -5.33
CA SER A 79 16.08 -15.63 -5.24
C SER A 79 15.54 -15.83 -3.82
N ALA A 80 14.63 -14.97 -3.38
CA ALA A 80 14.04 -15.08 -2.06
C ALA A 80 12.57 -14.69 -2.03
N ALA A 81 11.76 -15.38 -1.22
CA ALA A 81 10.35 -15.10 -1.04
C ALA A 81 10.05 -14.68 0.41
N TYR A 82 9.37 -13.55 0.59
CA TYR A 82 8.90 -13.06 1.89
C TYR A 82 7.49 -13.59 2.09
N VAL A 83 7.32 -14.42 3.11
CA VAL A 83 6.09 -15.16 3.37
C VAL A 83 5.54 -14.72 4.71
N GLN A 84 4.26 -14.35 4.72
CA GLN A 84 3.49 -14.13 5.94
C GLN A 84 2.70 -15.39 6.25
N HIS A 85 2.80 -15.89 7.47
CA HIS A 85 1.94 -16.93 8.01
C HIS A 85 1.03 -16.35 9.07
N TYR A 86 -0.25 -16.65 8.97
CA TYR A 86 -1.24 -16.12 9.90
C TYR A 86 -2.34 -17.12 10.20
N VAL A 87 -2.90 -17.02 11.41
CA VAL A 87 -4.03 -17.81 11.88
C VAL A 87 -5.23 -16.90 12.07
N VAL A 88 -6.26 -17.06 11.24
CA VAL A 88 -7.46 -16.22 11.28
C VAL A 88 -8.21 -16.43 12.59
N ARG A 89 -8.47 -15.32 13.30
CA ARG A 89 -9.19 -15.31 14.57
C ARG A 89 -10.63 -15.79 14.39
N GLY A 90 -11.02 -16.76 15.21
CA GLY A 90 -12.34 -17.38 15.15
C GLY A 90 -12.46 -18.55 14.16
N GLU A 91 -11.62 -18.62 13.12
CA GLU A 91 -11.55 -19.78 12.22
C GLU A 91 -10.50 -20.81 12.68
N GLY A 92 -9.37 -20.33 13.21
CA GLY A 92 -8.22 -21.18 13.56
C GLY A 92 -7.52 -21.80 12.34
N VAL A 93 -7.83 -21.33 11.13
CA VAL A 93 -7.24 -21.81 9.88
C VAL A 93 -5.90 -21.12 9.66
N GLN A 94 -4.85 -21.92 9.56
CA GLN A 94 -3.50 -21.49 9.17
C GLN A 94 -3.45 -21.18 7.68
N ARG A 95 -2.81 -20.08 7.32
CA ARG A 95 -2.60 -19.66 5.94
C ARG A 95 -1.19 -19.09 5.78
N GLU A 96 -0.64 -19.27 4.59
CA GLU A 96 0.63 -18.67 4.17
C GLU A 96 0.39 -17.83 2.92
N ARG A 97 1.07 -16.68 2.84
CA ARG A 97 0.96 -15.74 1.74
C ARG A 97 2.32 -15.14 1.41
N PRO A 98 2.91 -15.43 0.23
CA PRO A 98 4.03 -14.65 -0.26
C PRO A 98 3.56 -13.23 -0.59
N PHE A 99 4.35 -12.23 -0.20
CA PHE A 99 4.01 -10.82 -0.43
C PHE A 99 5.13 -10.01 -1.08
N PHE A 100 6.40 -10.46 -0.98
CA PHE A 100 7.48 -9.98 -1.85
C PHE A 100 8.32 -11.13 -2.38
N GLU A 101 8.86 -10.90 -3.56
CA GLU A 101 9.93 -11.68 -4.16
C GLU A 101 11.13 -10.78 -4.39
N LEU A 102 12.30 -11.34 -4.13
CA LEU A 102 13.59 -10.71 -4.30
C LEU A 102 14.45 -11.57 -5.20
N SER A 103 15.24 -10.93 -6.08
CA SER A 103 16.41 -11.58 -6.68
C SER A 103 17.64 -10.73 -6.48
N LEU A 104 18.75 -11.38 -6.12
CA LEU A 104 20.05 -10.75 -5.94
C LEU A 104 21.06 -11.40 -6.87
N ALA A 105 21.86 -10.58 -7.54
CA ALA A 105 23.15 -10.96 -8.09
C ALA A 105 24.18 -9.94 -7.62
N PHE A 106 25.33 -10.39 -7.15
CA PHE A 106 26.40 -9.53 -6.63
C PHE A 106 27.74 -10.06 -7.10
N GLU A 107 28.63 -9.17 -7.54
CA GLU A 107 30.00 -9.51 -7.90
C GLU A 107 30.94 -8.38 -7.48
N ARG A 108 32.01 -8.73 -6.75
CA ARG A 108 32.99 -7.76 -6.28
C ARG A 108 33.83 -7.20 -7.43
N PRO A 109 34.24 -5.92 -7.36
CA PRO A 109 34.03 -5.01 -6.24
C PRO A 109 32.70 -4.24 -6.31
N ASN A 110 32.08 -4.10 -7.47
CA ASN A 110 31.07 -3.07 -7.68
C ASN A 110 29.94 -3.43 -8.66
N ARG A 111 29.58 -4.70 -8.76
CA ARG A 111 28.46 -5.15 -9.61
C ARG A 111 27.32 -5.68 -8.74
N LEU A 112 26.11 -5.23 -9.01
CA LEU A 112 24.92 -5.56 -8.22
C LEU A 112 23.67 -5.57 -9.10
N ARG A 113 22.83 -6.57 -8.95
CA ARG A 113 21.44 -6.58 -9.40
C ARG A 113 20.57 -6.92 -8.21
N LEU A 114 19.66 -6.02 -7.82
CA LEU A 114 18.72 -6.24 -6.74
C LEU A 114 17.32 -5.87 -7.22
N LYS A 115 16.46 -6.87 -7.34
CA LYS A 115 15.04 -6.68 -7.66
C LYS A 115 14.21 -7.01 -6.43
N LEU A 116 13.24 -6.16 -6.12
CA LEU A 116 12.23 -6.41 -5.11
C LEU A 116 10.86 -6.12 -5.73
N HIS A 117 9.96 -7.09 -5.78
CA HIS A 117 8.63 -6.90 -6.34
C HIS A 117 7.54 -7.54 -5.49
N GLU A 118 6.33 -6.99 -5.53
CA GLU A 118 5.18 -7.60 -4.88
C GLU A 118 4.88 -8.95 -5.56
N SER A 119 4.68 -10.01 -4.77
CA SER A 119 4.25 -11.31 -5.30
C SER A 119 2.81 -11.25 -5.82
N ILE A 120 1.99 -10.35 -5.27
CA ILE A 120 0.60 -10.11 -5.69
C ILE A 120 0.46 -8.62 -6.03
N PRO A 121 0.30 -8.25 -7.31
CA PRO A 121 0.21 -6.85 -7.71
C PRO A 121 -0.92 -6.09 -6.99
N GLY A 122 -0.57 -4.98 -6.35
CA GLY A 122 -1.51 -4.10 -5.64
C GLY A 122 -1.94 -4.60 -4.26
N ALA A 123 -1.30 -5.65 -3.74
CA ALA A 123 -1.64 -6.26 -2.46
C ALA A 123 -1.24 -5.42 -1.25
N THR A 124 -0.04 -4.83 -1.27
CA THR A 124 0.50 -4.06 -0.14
C THR A 124 0.61 -2.57 -0.47
N GLY A 125 0.37 -2.20 -1.73
CA GLY A 125 0.60 -0.85 -2.23
C GLY A 125 2.09 -0.49 -2.28
N ALA A 126 2.94 -1.50 -2.04
CA ALA A 126 4.37 -1.36 -2.07
C ALA A 126 4.86 -1.27 -3.52
N GLN A 127 5.98 -0.60 -3.67
CA GLN A 127 6.55 -0.34 -4.98
C GLN A 127 7.56 -1.43 -5.31
N SER A 128 7.61 -1.83 -6.57
CA SER A 128 8.71 -2.66 -7.05
C SER A 128 9.93 -1.79 -7.30
N TYR A 129 11.10 -2.31 -6.97
CA TYR A 129 12.40 -1.65 -7.12
C TYR A 129 13.29 -2.54 -7.96
N ASP A 130 14.01 -1.92 -8.89
CA ASP A 130 14.98 -2.60 -9.73
C ASP A 130 16.29 -1.81 -9.73
N ILE A 131 17.27 -2.30 -8.99
CA ILE A 131 18.58 -1.68 -8.76
C ILE A 131 19.62 -2.47 -9.55
N ALA A 132 20.41 -1.79 -10.36
CA ALA A 132 21.49 -2.37 -11.16
C ALA A 132 22.74 -1.53 -11.00
N CYS A 133 23.89 -2.18 -10.90
CA CYS A 133 25.21 -1.57 -11.00
C CYS A 133 26.04 -2.48 -11.89
N ASP A 134 26.41 -1.99 -13.07
CA ASP A 134 27.15 -2.75 -14.10
C ASP A 134 28.67 -2.63 -13.95
N GLY A 135 29.13 -1.84 -12.96
CA GLY A 135 30.53 -1.54 -12.71
C GLY A 135 30.97 -0.15 -13.24
N GLU A 136 30.18 0.47 -14.11
CA GLU A 136 30.38 1.83 -14.61
C GLU A 136 29.28 2.80 -14.12
N GLN A 137 28.03 2.32 -14.10
CA GLN A 137 26.85 3.08 -13.71
C GLN A 137 26.00 2.29 -12.74
N LEU A 138 25.43 3.01 -11.77
CA LEU A 138 24.34 2.53 -10.93
C LEU A 138 23.04 3.13 -11.43
N ARG A 139 22.04 2.28 -11.64
CA ARG A 139 20.71 2.62 -12.14
C ARG A 139 19.63 2.09 -11.20
N VAL A 140 18.60 2.88 -10.96
CA VAL A 140 17.44 2.45 -10.16
C VAL A 140 16.13 2.82 -10.82
N ALA A 141 15.31 1.82 -11.13
CA ALA A 141 13.92 2.00 -11.54
C ALA A 141 12.99 1.73 -10.36
N VAL A 142 11.93 2.53 -10.25
CA VAL A 142 10.89 2.40 -9.20
C VAL A 142 9.53 2.39 -9.87
N ALA A 143 8.70 1.38 -9.57
CA ALA A 143 7.39 1.22 -10.21
C ALA A 143 6.47 2.44 -10.04
N ALA A 144 6.58 3.15 -8.92
CA ALA A 144 5.82 4.37 -8.62
C ALA A 144 6.24 5.59 -9.44
N MET A 145 7.42 5.55 -10.08
CA MET A 145 8.02 6.66 -10.83
C MET A 145 8.46 6.16 -12.22
N PRO A 146 7.52 5.66 -13.04
CA PRO A 146 7.85 5.04 -14.33
C PRO A 146 8.41 6.05 -15.35
N ASP A 147 8.26 7.36 -15.08
CA ASP A 147 8.77 8.46 -15.89
C ASP A 147 10.22 8.84 -15.53
N GLN A 148 10.85 8.13 -14.60
CA GLN A 148 12.20 8.41 -14.12
C GLN A 148 13.05 7.14 -14.08
N LEU A 149 14.33 7.28 -14.40
CA LEU A 149 15.36 6.28 -14.10
C LEU A 149 16.50 6.99 -13.39
N LEU A 150 16.76 6.63 -12.13
CA LEU A 150 17.92 7.15 -11.41
C LEU A 150 19.18 6.63 -12.08
N VAL A 151 20.18 7.48 -12.30
CA VAL A 151 21.50 7.14 -12.82
C VAL A 151 22.57 7.88 -12.04
N THR A 152 23.57 7.16 -11.56
CA THR A 152 24.80 7.70 -10.98
C THR A 152 26.01 6.93 -11.51
N PRO A 153 27.23 7.47 -11.43
CA PRO A 153 28.43 6.65 -11.56
C PRO A 153 28.40 5.49 -10.57
N ALA A 154 28.90 4.32 -10.96
CA ALA A 154 29.13 3.22 -10.05
C ALA A 154 30.20 3.63 -9.02
N PRO A 155 30.06 3.23 -7.75
CA PRO A 155 31.16 3.37 -6.79
C PRO A 155 32.32 2.45 -7.18
N GLU A 156 33.53 2.75 -6.71
CA GLU A 156 34.70 1.85 -6.89
C GLU A 156 34.47 0.49 -6.23
N GLU A 157 33.77 0.49 -5.09
CA GLU A 157 33.33 -0.70 -4.35
C GLU A 157 31.92 -0.46 -3.81
N ILE A 158 31.04 -1.45 -3.97
CA ILE A 158 29.70 -1.41 -3.38
C ILE A 158 29.81 -1.72 -1.88
N GLY A 159 29.22 -0.87 -1.06
CA GLY A 159 29.15 -1.01 0.38
C GLY A 159 27.77 -0.64 0.93
N PRO A 160 27.52 -0.86 2.23
CA PRO A 160 26.18 -0.76 2.83
C PRO A 160 25.57 0.65 2.75
N ASN A 161 26.41 1.68 2.55
CA ASN A 161 26.00 3.08 2.54
C ASN A 161 25.96 3.72 1.14
N ASN A 162 26.36 3.01 0.07
CA ASN A 162 26.51 3.60 -1.26
C ASN A 162 25.71 2.92 -2.38
N PHE A 163 25.17 1.72 -2.16
CA PHE A 163 24.35 0.99 -3.15
C PHE A 163 22.97 1.65 -3.41
N LEU A 164 22.56 2.59 -2.53
CA LEU A 164 21.37 3.43 -2.68
C LEU A 164 21.77 4.91 -2.53
N PRO A 165 22.21 5.59 -3.61
CA PRO A 165 22.71 6.96 -3.51
C PRO A 165 21.58 8.00 -3.27
N ASP A 166 20.33 7.67 -3.63
CA ASP A 166 19.21 8.58 -3.49
C ASP A 166 18.60 8.57 -2.07
N PRO A 167 18.44 9.75 -1.40
CA PRO A 167 17.88 9.82 -0.06
C PRO A 167 16.45 9.28 0.05
N LEU A 168 15.60 9.47 -0.96
CA LEU A 168 14.22 8.98 -0.94
C LEU A 168 14.20 7.45 -0.92
N LEU A 169 15.11 6.81 -1.66
CA LEU A 169 15.24 5.36 -1.65
C LEU A 169 15.76 4.84 -0.31
N ARG A 170 16.79 5.48 0.27
CA ARG A 170 17.30 5.08 1.59
C ARG A 170 16.22 5.18 2.66
N ASP A 171 15.50 6.29 2.71
CA ASP A 171 14.42 6.49 3.69
C ASP A 171 13.27 5.48 3.52
N THR A 172 13.06 4.97 2.30
CA THR A 172 11.98 4.02 2.01
C THR A 172 12.42 2.57 2.24
N LEU A 173 13.48 2.13 1.57
CA LEU A 173 13.97 0.74 1.59
C LEU A 173 14.75 0.40 2.85
N LEU A 174 15.44 1.37 3.45
CA LEU A 174 16.23 1.18 4.67
C LEU A 174 15.62 1.92 5.86
N SER A 175 14.28 2.05 5.85
CA SER A 175 13.53 2.47 7.04
C SER A 175 13.68 1.47 8.19
N GLN A 176 13.98 0.21 7.87
CA GLN A 176 14.45 -0.83 8.78
C GLN A 176 15.96 -1.06 8.58
N SER A 177 16.56 -1.97 9.35
CA SER A 177 17.97 -2.36 9.13
C SER A 177 18.14 -3.10 7.79
N LEU A 178 19.32 -2.94 7.16
CA LEU A 178 19.67 -3.67 5.94
C LEU A 178 19.52 -5.19 6.12
N GLY A 179 19.89 -5.72 7.29
CA GLY A 179 19.73 -7.14 7.62
C GLY A 179 18.28 -7.63 7.72
N ASN A 180 17.30 -6.74 7.91
CA ASN A 180 15.88 -7.13 7.89
C ASN A 180 15.29 -7.12 6.48
N VAL A 181 15.76 -6.18 5.65
CA VAL A 181 15.20 -5.97 4.32
C VAL A 181 15.94 -6.78 3.28
N PHE A 182 17.27 -6.85 3.33
CA PHE A 182 18.13 -7.53 2.36
C PHE A 182 19.25 -8.31 3.08
N PRO A 183 18.94 -9.37 3.84
CA PRO A 183 19.93 -10.08 4.66
C PRO A 183 21.10 -10.65 3.88
N GLN A 184 20.87 -11.24 2.70
CA GLN A 184 21.95 -11.71 1.82
C GLN A 184 22.92 -10.58 1.47
N LEU A 185 22.41 -9.40 1.09
CA LEU A 185 23.24 -8.25 0.79
C LEU A 185 23.94 -7.71 2.04
N ALA A 186 23.24 -7.69 3.18
CA ALA A 186 23.83 -7.29 4.46
C ALA A 186 25.03 -8.15 4.84
N MET A 187 24.95 -9.47 4.63
CA MET A 187 26.05 -10.40 4.91
C MET A 187 27.20 -10.26 3.90
N LEU A 188 26.91 -10.03 2.61
CA LEU A 188 27.93 -9.82 1.57
C LEU A 188 28.74 -8.53 1.78
N LEU A 189 28.07 -7.46 2.21
CA LEU A 189 28.67 -6.13 2.38
C LEU A 189 29.24 -5.90 3.80
N ASN A 190 29.29 -6.94 4.63
CA ASN A 190 29.77 -6.83 6.00
C ASN A 190 31.30 -7.00 6.07
N ASP A 191 32.03 -5.92 5.78
CA ASP A 191 33.49 -5.93 5.70
C ASP A 191 34.20 -5.81 7.07
N PHE A 192 33.47 -5.48 8.15
CA PHE A 192 34.03 -5.32 9.49
C PHE A 192 33.56 -6.46 10.41
N GLU A 193 34.51 -7.28 10.89
CA GLU A 193 34.24 -8.39 11.83
C GLU A 193 33.50 -7.93 13.10
N ASP A 194 33.70 -6.68 13.52
CA ASP A 194 33.07 -6.09 14.71
C ASP A 194 31.66 -5.51 14.46
N GLU A 195 31.22 -5.40 13.19
CA GLU A 195 29.91 -4.85 12.86
C GLU A 195 28.86 -5.97 12.76
N LEU A 196 27.85 -5.91 13.63
CA LEU A 196 26.76 -6.87 13.65
C LEU A 196 25.86 -6.70 12.41
N VAL A 197 25.73 -7.76 11.62
CA VAL A 197 24.76 -7.83 10.50
C VAL A 197 23.32 -7.66 11.00
N PHE A 198 23.04 -8.20 12.20
CA PHE A 198 21.75 -8.10 12.89
C PHE A 198 21.94 -7.36 14.23
N PRO A 199 21.97 -6.02 14.22
CA PRO A 199 22.21 -5.25 15.43
C PRO A 199 21.04 -5.38 16.42
N ALA A 200 21.34 -5.24 17.72
CA ALA A 200 20.40 -5.32 18.86
C ALA A 200 19.86 -6.72 19.22
N ASP A 201 20.20 -7.73 18.43
CA ASP A 201 19.94 -9.13 18.75
C ASP A 201 20.91 -9.60 19.86
N GLY A 202 20.38 -10.34 20.84
CA GLY A 202 21.19 -11.02 21.87
C GLY A 202 22.05 -12.17 21.29
N PRO A 203 22.86 -12.84 22.13
CA PRO A 203 23.63 -13.99 21.67
C PRO A 203 22.73 -15.10 21.12
N PRO A 204 23.18 -15.83 20.08
CA PRO A 204 22.38 -16.89 19.47
C PRO A 204 22.25 -18.11 20.38
N GLU A 205 21.06 -18.70 20.42
CA GLU A 205 20.77 -19.96 21.11
C GLU A 205 20.34 -21.03 20.11
N PHE A 206 20.68 -22.29 20.36
CA PHE A 206 20.19 -23.39 19.53
C PHE A 206 18.71 -23.67 19.78
N LEU A 207 17.96 -23.79 18.68
CA LEU A 207 16.72 -24.54 18.63
C LEU A 207 16.97 -25.95 18.08
N PRO A 208 16.05 -26.91 18.29
CA PRO A 208 16.15 -28.23 17.69
C PRO A 208 16.29 -28.13 16.17
N SER A 209 17.23 -28.89 15.61
CA SER A 209 17.50 -28.89 14.17
C SER A 209 16.30 -29.44 13.41
N GLN A 210 16.02 -28.85 12.26
CA GLN A 210 14.90 -29.26 11.38
C GLN A 210 15.33 -29.18 9.92
N ALA A 211 14.69 -29.98 9.08
CA ALA A 211 14.99 -30.03 7.65
C ALA A 211 14.11 -29.06 6.86
N ILE A 212 14.70 -28.46 5.83
CA ILE A 212 13.98 -27.80 4.73
C ILE A 212 14.24 -28.66 3.49
N GLY A 213 13.19 -29.34 2.99
CA GLY A 213 13.35 -30.35 1.95
C GLY A 213 14.24 -31.51 2.42
N ASP A 214 15.34 -31.75 1.73
CA ASP A 214 16.35 -32.76 2.04
C ASP A 214 17.55 -32.20 2.84
N ARG A 215 17.56 -30.90 3.14
CA ARG A 215 18.67 -30.21 3.81
C ARG A 215 18.39 -30.04 5.30
N LEU A 216 19.16 -30.69 6.16
CA LEU A 216 19.09 -30.48 7.60
C LEU A 216 19.72 -29.12 7.97
N CYS A 217 19.04 -28.32 8.79
CA CYS A 217 19.49 -27.00 9.18
C CYS A 217 19.75 -26.90 10.69
N TYR A 218 20.85 -26.23 11.06
CA TYR A 218 20.97 -25.60 12.37
C TYR A 218 19.93 -24.48 12.47
N ARG A 219 19.28 -24.36 13.63
CA ARG A 219 18.36 -23.26 13.92
C ARG A 219 18.91 -22.42 15.05
N LEU A 220 19.30 -21.19 14.73
CA LEU A 220 19.86 -20.25 15.69
C LEU A 220 18.84 -19.15 15.97
N ALA A 221 18.39 -19.07 17.22
CA ALA A 221 17.46 -18.04 17.67
C ALA A 221 18.21 -16.90 18.34
N THR A 222 17.91 -15.66 17.94
CA THR A 222 18.29 -14.46 18.66
C THR A 222 17.04 -13.70 19.09
N THR A 223 17.12 -12.97 20.20
CA THR A 223 15.98 -12.20 20.73
C THR A 223 16.36 -10.73 20.83
N SER A 224 15.46 -9.85 20.43
CA SER A 224 15.54 -8.41 20.61
C SER A 224 14.18 -7.83 21.05
N PRO A 225 14.09 -6.53 21.38
CA PRO A 225 12.79 -5.89 21.65
C PRO A 225 11.82 -5.95 20.46
N ALA A 226 12.31 -6.18 19.24
CA ALA A 226 11.48 -6.33 18.04
C ALA A 226 10.90 -7.75 17.87
N GLY A 227 11.30 -8.70 18.71
CA GLY A 227 10.87 -10.10 18.65
C GLY A 227 12.05 -11.07 18.52
N GLN A 228 11.71 -12.32 18.22
CA GLN A 228 12.70 -13.37 17.96
C GLN A 228 13.02 -13.44 16.47
N ARG A 229 14.30 -13.59 16.13
CA ARG A 229 14.77 -14.00 14.81
C ARG A 229 15.23 -15.44 14.88
N VAL A 230 14.99 -16.22 13.83
CA VAL A 230 15.55 -17.57 13.70
C VAL A 230 16.24 -17.72 12.36
N LEU A 231 17.54 -18.01 12.38
CA LEU A 231 18.33 -18.35 11.20
C LEU A 231 18.31 -19.86 10.99
N TRP A 232 17.97 -20.30 9.78
CA TRP A 232 18.03 -21.69 9.36
C TRP A 232 19.25 -21.88 8.46
N ILE A 233 20.31 -22.44 9.03
CA ILE A 233 21.63 -22.55 8.41
C ILE A 233 21.88 -24.00 8.05
N ASP A 234 22.06 -24.27 6.77
CA ASP A 234 22.37 -25.59 6.21
C ASP A 234 23.59 -26.22 6.91
N GLN A 235 23.42 -27.44 7.45
CA GLN A 235 24.49 -28.10 8.21
C GLN A 235 25.67 -28.54 7.33
N GLU A 236 25.46 -28.78 6.05
CA GLU A 236 26.50 -29.27 5.15
C GLU A 236 27.42 -28.14 4.69
N ASP A 237 26.84 -27.00 4.29
CA ASP A 237 27.57 -25.94 3.60
C ASP A 237 27.45 -24.55 4.22
N ALA A 238 26.81 -24.44 5.40
CA ALA A 238 26.61 -23.19 6.14
C ALA A 238 25.85 -22.10 5.37
N THR A 239 25.02 -22.46 4.39
CA THR A 239 24.16 -21.52 3.67
C THR A 239 22.90 -21.19 4.46
N LEU A 240 22.52 -19.91 4.53
CA LEU A 240 21.21 -19.51 5.04
C LEU A 240 20.11 -19.98 4.08
N ARG A 241 19.14 -20.76 4.58
CA ARG A 241 18.02 -21.32 3.81
C ARG A 241 16.68 -20.65 4.12
N ARG A 242 16.52 -20.21 5.37
CA ARG A 242 15.34 -19.45 5.83
C ARG A 242 15.75 -18.49 6.94
N MET A 243 15.05 -17.37 7.05
CA MET A 243 15.14 -16.46 8.20
C MET A 243 13.75 -16.04 8.69
N GLU A 244 13.40 -16.41 9.92
CA GLU A 244 12.20 -15.89 10.61
C GLU A 244 12.50 -14.47 11.12
N LEU A 245 11.61 -13.52 10.84
CA LEU A 245 11.80 -12.10 11.13
C LEU A 245 11.16 -11.68 12.46
N PRO A 246 11.83 -10.80 13.22
CA PRO A 246 11.21 -10.13 14.35
C PRO A 246 10.23 -9.04 13.85
N ILE A 247 8.92 -9.27 14.01
CA ILE A 247 7.87 -8.42 13.41
C ILE A 247 7.09 -7.53 14.40
N ALA A 248 7.55 -7.37 15.65
CA ALA A 248 6.76 -6.64 16.65
C ALA A 248 6.50 -5.17 16.25
N SER A 249 7.41 -4.55 15.50
CA SER A 249 7.21 -3.18 14.99
C SER A 249 6.29 -3.08 13.77
N GLN A 250 5.90 -4.21 13.19
CA GLN A 250 5.10 -4.33 11.97
C GLN A 250 3.70 -4.88 12.24
N GLU A 251 3.35 -5.25 13.49
CA GLU A 251 2.05 -5.84 13.83
C GLU A 251 0.86 -5.01 13.34
N GLU A 252 0.88 -3.68 13.53
CA GLU A 252 -0.20 -2.80 13.05
C GLU A 252 -0.27 -2.73 11.52
N GLU A 253 0.85 -2.91 10.82
CA GLU A 253 0.90 -2.90 9.35
C GLU A 253 0.44 -4.23 8.76
N LEU A 254 0.81 -5.35 9.39
CA LEU A 254 0.47 -6.70 8.95
C LEU A 254 -0.95 -7.11 9.35
N ASP A 255 -1.44 -6.66 10.50
CA ASP A 255 -2.78 -6.93 11.01
C ASP A 255 -3.48 -5.66 11.56
N PRO A 256 -3.80 -4.68 10.68
CA PRO A 256 -4.38 -3.40 11.10
C PRO A 256 -5.77 -3.54 11.74
N ASN A 257 -6.45 -4.65 11.51
CA ASN A 257 -7.81 -4.92 11.99
C ASN A 257 -7.85 -5.92 13.16
N ASN A 258 -6.68 -6.41 13.62
CA ASN A 258 -6.57 -7.42 14.68
C ASN A 258 -7.36 -8.71 14.36
N GLU A 259 -7.28 -9.14 13.09
CA GLU A 259 -7.93 -10.30 12.50
C GLU A 259 -7.20 -11.61 12.78
N TYR A 260 -5.93 -11.59 13.15
CA TYR A 260 -5.10 -12.79 13.32
C TYR A 260 -4.85 -13.09 14.81
N MET A 261 -4.73 -14.37 15.17
CA MET A 261 -4.31 -14.81 16.53
C MET A 261 -2.81 -15.12 16.59
N GLU A 262 -2.25 -15.51 15.46
CA GLU A 262 -0.83 -15.70 15.25
C GLU A 262 -0.50 -15.03 13.92
N ASP A 263 0.63 -14.32 13.88
CA ASP A 263 1.17 -13.70 12.68
C ASP A 263 2.70 -13.83 12.77
N SER A 264 3.32 -14.26 11.68
CA SER A 264 4.76 -14.40 11.57
C SER A 264 5.20 -14.16 10.14
N VAL A 265 6.44 -13.70 9.98
CA VAL A 265 7.03 -13.48 8.66
C VAL A 265 8.37 -14.18 8.61
N TRP A 266 8.66 -14.82 7.48
CA TRP A 266 9.99 -15.32 7.19
C TRP A 266 10.38 -15.06 5.74
N ILE A 267 11.67 -15.20 5.48
CA ILE A 267 12.27 -15.16 4.16
C ILE A 267 12.75 -16.56 3.82
N GLU A 268 12.33 -17.10 2.69
CA GLU A 268 12.88 -18.32 2.09
C GLU A 268 13.97 -17.94 1.10
N PHE A 269 15.15 -18.56 1.19
CA PHE A 269 16.25 -18.36 0.24
C PHE A 269 16.34 -19.54 -0.72
N GLU A 270 16.17 -19.26 -2.00
CA GLU A 270 16.09 -20.22 -3.09
C GLU A 270 17.34 -20.14 -3.97
N GLU A 271 17.87 -21.32 -4.30
CA GLU A 271 19.00 -21.49 -5.22
C GLU A 271 20.26 -20.62 -4.94
N PRO A 272 20.69 -20.44 -3.68
CA PRO A 272 21.86 -19.63 -3.36
C PRO A 272 23.12 -20.24 -3.99
N THR A 273 23.79 -19.43 -4.81
CA THR A 273 24.98 -19.82 -5.58
C THR A 273 26.13 -18.89 -5.24
N PHE A 274 27.30 -19.48 -4.95
CA PHE A 274 28.50 -18.76 -4.52
C PHE A 274 29.63 -18.96 -5.53
N ASP A 275 30.40 -17.91 -5.79
CA ASP A 275 31.62 -17.92 -6.61
C ASP A 275 31.44 -18.52 -8.03
N ALA A 276 30.22 -18.43 -8.57
CA ALA A 276 29.91 -18.81 -9.94
C ALA A 276 30.04 -17.60 -10.89
N ASP A 277 30.32 -17.88 -12.15
CA ASP A 277 30.30 -16.85 -13.19
C ASP A 277 28.85 -16.36 -13.40
N ILE A 278 28.66 -15.04 -13.36
CA ILE A 278 27.37 -14.39 -13.61
C ILE A 278 27.45 -13.68 -14.96
N ASP A 279 26.45 -13.88 -15.81
CA ASP A 279 26.41 -13.25 -17.14
C ASP A 279 26.36 -11.73 -17.01
N ASP A 280 27.13 -11.02 -17.85
CA ASP A 280 27.29 -9.58 -17.74
C ASP A 280 25.96 -8.81 -17.87
N ASP A 281 25.04 -9.32 -18.70
CA ASP A 281 23.72 -8.72 -18.94
C ASP A 281 22.85 -8.76 -17.68
N SER A 282 23.19 -9.60 -16.68
CA SER A 282 22.47 -9.70 -15.41
C SER A 282 22.53 -8.39 -14.61
N PHE A 283 23.58 -7.61 -14.79
CA PHE A 283 23.83 -6.37 -14.06
C PHE A 283 23.32 -5.12 -14.79
N GLU A 284 22.85 -5.27 -16.03
CA GLU A 284 22.36 -4.16 -16.82
C GLU A 284 20.91 -3.80 -16.47
N LEU A 285 20.60 -2.50 -16.58
CA LEU A 285 19.23 -1.98 -16.55
C LEU A 285 19.02 -0.99 -17.69
N ALA A 286 18.23 -1.41 -18.66
CA ALA A 286 17.90 -0.60 -19.82
C ALA A 286 17.03 0.60 -19.43
N ALA A 287 17.30 1.75 -20.07
CA ALA A 287 16.46 2.92 -19.90
C ALA A 287 15.08 2.71 -20.54
N PRO A 288 13.97 2.85 -19.78
CA PRO A 288 12.64 2.88 -20.39
C PRO A 288 12.56 4.03 -21.39
N LYS A 289 11.88 3.79 -22.53
CA LYS A 289 11.84 4.72 -23.67
C LYS A 289 11.37 6.14 -23.30
N ASP A 290 10.42 6.22 -22.38
CA ASP A 290 9.78 7.48 -21.99
C ASP A 290 10.28 8.01 -20.63
N ALA A 291 11.27 7.36 -20.02
CA ALA A 291 11.82 7.78 -18.73
C ALA A 291 12.90 8.85 -18.89
N VAL A 292 12.88 9.83 -17.99
CA VAL A 292 13.96 10.81 -17.84
C VAL A 292 15.05 10.19 -16.99
N LEU A 293 16.28 10.15 -17.50
CA LEU A 293 17.45 9.81 -16.70
C LEU A 293 17.69 10.95 -15.70
N VAL A 294 17.66 10.67 -14.41
CA VAL A 294 17.80 11.66 -13.33
C VAL A 294 18.94 11.29 -12.39
N SER A 295 19.63 12.27 -11.81
CA SER A 295 20.65 12.05 -10.77
C SER A 295 20.05 12.00 -9.36
N GLN A 296 18.77 12.39 -9.22
CA GLN A 296 18.01 12.33 -7.98
C GLN A 296 16.52 12.17 -8.32
N LEU A 297 15.83 11.28 -7.62
CA LEU A 297 14.41 11.03 -7.83
C LEU A 297 13.56 12.20 -7.33
N THR A 298 12.55 12.54 -8.12
CA THR A 298 11.45 13.40 -7.69
C THR A 298 10.30 12.49 -7.26
N PRO A 299 9.71 12.68 -6.06
CA PRO A 299 8.58 11.87 -5.60
C PRO A 299 7.45 11.80 -6.64
N PRO A 300 6.65 10.71 -6.65
CA PRO A 300 5.64 10.46 -7.69
C PRO A 300 4.75 11.67 -7.98
N ALA A 301 4.36 11.79 -9.25
CA ALA A 301 3.44 12.84 -9.68
C ALA A 301 2.20 12.87 -8.77
N PRO A 302 1.76 14.07 -8.36
CA PRO A 302 0.66 14.18 -7.42
C PRO A 302 -0.63 13.62 -8.03
N ALA A 303 -1.40 12.86 -7.25
CA ALA A 303 -2.66 12.31 -7.73
C ALA A 303 -3.63 13.41 -8.20
N GLY A 304 -4.37 13.10 -9.27
CA GLY A 304 -5.44 13.93 -9.79
C GLY A 304 -6.74 13.77 -9.01
N PRO A 305 -7.74 14.62 -9.27
CA PRO A 305 -9.09 14.39 -8.76
C PRO A 305 -9.60 13.00 -9.24
N PRO A 306 -10.49 12.33 -8.49
CA PRO A 306 -11.10 11.08 -8.93
C PRO A 306 -11.66 11.20 -10.35
N ALA A 307 -11.52 10.15 -11.17
CA ALA A 307 -11.91 10.17 -12.59
C ALA A 307 -13.40 10.50 -12.84
N LEU A 308 -14.24 10.36 -11.82
CA LEU A 308 -15.66 10.71 -11.87
C LEU A 308 -15.91 12.22 -11.76
N ILE A 309 -14.95 13.03 -11.29
CA ILE A 309 -15.09 14.48 -11.15
C ILE A 309 -15.23 15.13 -12.54
N GLY A 310 -16.35 15.83 -12.74
CA GLY A 310 -16.81 16.46 -13.97
C GLY A 310 -17.60 15.55 -14.91
N ARG A 311 -17.69 14.24 -14.59
CA ARG A 311 -18.46 13.29 -15.39
C ARG A 311 -19.94 13.45 -15.12
N ALA A 312 -20.76 13.42 -16.17
CA ALA A 312 -22.21 13.28 -16.02
C ALA A 312 -22.54 11.89 -15.44
N VAL A 313 -23.45 11.83 -14.47
CA VAL A 313 -23.85 10.56 -13.83
C VAL A 313 -24.67 9.70 -14.79
N GLY A 314 -25.42 10.31 -15.70
CA GLY A 314 -26.37 9.65 -16.59
C GLY A 314 -27.70 9.34 -15.88
N GLU A 315 -28.59 8.66 -16.59
CA GLU A 315 -29.88 8.23 -16.03
C GLU A 315 -29.66 7.44 -14.74
N THR A 316 -30.34 7.79 -13.66
CA THR A 316 -30.22 7.11 -12.35
C THR A 316 -31.56 7.23 -11.64
N THR A 317 -32.04 6.15 -11.06
CA THR A 317 -33.33 6.12 -10.36
C THR A 317 -33.15 5.81 -8.88
N PHE A 318 -33.86 6.57 -8.03
CA PHE A 318 -33.96 6.36 -6.59
C PHE A 318 -35.39 6.04 -6.19
N TYR A 319 -35.60 5.51 -4.98
CA TYR A 319 -36.93 5.17 -4.49
C TYR A 319 -37.21 5.77 -3.11
N ASP A 320 -38.40 6.36 -2.93
CA ASP A 320 -38.85 6.86 -1.64
C ASP A 320 -39.42 5.75 -0.72
N ALA A 321 -39.82 6.13 0.49
CA ALA A 321 -40.45 5.22 1.47
C ALA A 321 -41.69 4.47 0.96
N ARG A 322 -42.37 4.96 -0.09
CA ARG A 322 -43.55 4.34 -0.72
C ARG A 322 -43.17 3.52 -1.94
N LYS A 323 -41.87 3.33 -2.21
CA LYS A 323 -41.32 2.68 -3.40
C LYS A 323 -41.65 3.39 -4.70
N LYS A 324 -41.98 4.69 -4.64
CA LYS A 324 -42.14 5.50 -5.86
C LYS A 324 -40.75 5.84 -6.39
N ALA A 325 -40.56 5.67 -7.69
CA ALA A 325 -39.35 6.05 -8.40
C ALA A 325 -39.22 7.58 -8.51
N HIS A 326 -38.01 8.08 -8.31
CA HIS A 326 -37.58 9.46 -8.53
C HIS A 326 -36.32 9.40 -9.39
N ALA A 327 -36.37 9.96 -10.59
CA ALA A 327 -35.22 10.00 -11.48
C ALA A 327 -34.29 11.14 -11.06
N LEU A 328 -32.98 10.99 -11.27
CA LEU A 328 -32.03 12.09 -11.06
C LEU A 328 -32.39 13.33 -11.89
N ASP A 329 -33.00 13.12 -13.07
CA ASP A 329 -33.50 14.19 -13.94
C ASP A 329 -34.64 15.01 -13.32
N ASP A 330 -35.33 14.51 -12.30
CA ASP A 330 -36.31 15.28 -11.51
C ASP A 330 -35.65 16.45 -10.74
N TYR A 331 -34.31 16.43 -10.66
CA TYR A 331 -33.50 17.46 -10.03
C TYR A 331 -32.70 18.30 -11.05
N ALA A 332 -32.93 18.13 -12.35
CA ALA A 332 -32.23 18.87 -13.40
C ALA A 332 -32.30 20.39 -13.18
N GLY A 333 -31.19 21.08 -13.45
CA GLY A 333 -31.05 22.52 -13.22
C GLY A 333 -30.72 22.91 -11.78
N ARG A 334 -30.82 21.99 -10.80
CA ARG A 334 -30.42 22.22 -9.40
C ARG A 334 -29.07 21.60 -9.10
N ILE A 335 -28.37 22.18 -8.13
CA ILE A 335 -27.27 21.49 -7.47
C ILE A 335 -27.87 20.35 -6.65
N VAL A 336 -27.30 19.14 -6.72
CA VAL A 336 -27.79 17.99 -5.96
C VAL A 336 -26.72 17.53 -4.99
N VAL A 337 -27.03 17.55 -3.71
CA VAL A 337 -26.17 17.05 -2.63
C VAL A 337 -26.69 15.69 -2.21
N LEU A 338 -25.95 14.64 -2.53
CA LEU A 338 -26.25 13.25 -2.22
C LEU A 338 -25.36 12.79 -1.06
N ASP A 339 -25.97 12.42 0.05
CA ASP A 339 -25.29 11.82 1.20
C ASP A 339 -25.57 10.33 1.26
N PHE A 340 -24.60 9.49 0.92
CA PHE A 340 -24.76 8.04 0.94
C PHE A 340 -24.54 7.49 2.35
N TRP A 341 -25.54 6.82 2.93
CA TRP A 341 -25.54 6.36 4.32
C TRP A 341 -26.25 5.01 4.50
N GLN A 342 -26.11 4.40 5.68
CA GLN A 342 -26.81 3.17 6.06
C GLN A 342 -27.12 3.18 7.57
N ILE A 343 -28.09 2.38 8.02
CA ILE A 343 -28.58 2.40 9.42
C ILE A 343 -27.46 2.07 10.42
N ASP A 344 -26.62 1.09 10.11
CA ASP A 344 -25.49 0.69 10.97
C ASP A 344 -24.19 1.38 10.52
N CYS A 345 -24.15 2.70 10.72
CA CYS A 345 -23.02 3.54 10.35
C CYS A 345 -22.81 4.64 11.41
N PRO A 346 -22.02 4.37 12.46
CA PRO A 346 -21.69 5.38 13.47
C PRO A 346 -21.19 6.72 12.90
N PRO A 347 -20.27 6.78 11.91
CA PRO A 347 -19.81 8.05 11.35
C PRO A 347 -20.87 8.79 10.51
N CYS A 348 -21.92 8.11 10.04
CA CYS A 348 -23.00 8.75 9.26
C CYS A 348 -23.86 9.68 10.13
N ARG A 349 -23.98 9.41 11.43
CA ARG A 349 -24.73 10.27 12.35
C ARG A 349 -24.16 11.68 12.40
N GLU A 350 -22.84 11.81 12.56
CA GLU A 350 -22.17 13.13 12.61
C GLU A 350 -22.29 13.86 11.28
N GLN A 351 -22.27 13.14 10.16
CA GLN A 351 -22.45 13.71 8.83
C GLN A 351 -23.85 14.31 8.64
N ALA A 352 -24.91 13.59 9.06
CA ALA A 352 -26.28 14.08 8.97
C ALA A 352 -26.47 15.42 9.72
N GLU A 353 -25.97 15.52 10.95
CA GLU A 353 -26.01 16.75 11.76
C GLU A 353 -25.25 17.91 11.07
N LYS A 354 -24.06 17.63 10.52
CA LYS A 354 -23.26 18.62 9.80
C LYS A 354 -23.93 19.13 8.53
N LEU A 355 -24.55 18.23 7.74
CA LEU A 355 -25.23 18.60 6.50
C LEU A 355 -26.48 19.46 6.77
N ASP A 356 -27.22 19.17 7.84
CA ASP A 356 -28.35 20.01 8.24
C ASP A 356 -27.90 21.41 8.68
N ALA A 357 -26.75 21.52 9.36
CA ALA A 357 -26.15 22.82 9.68
C ALA A 357 -25.75 23.60 8.41
N VAL A 358 -25.16 22.92 7.41
CA VAL A 358 -24.85 23.52 6.10
C VAL A 358 -26.11 24.02 5.40
N ARG A 359 -27.15 23.19 5.33
CA ARG A 359 -28.43 23.55 4.72
C ARG A 359 -29.07 24.75 5.40
N THR A 360 -29.07 24.77 6.74
CA THR A 360 -29.63 25.88 7.53
C THR A 360 -28.87 27.18 7.26
N ALA A 361 -27.54 27.15 7.30
CA ALA A 361 -26.70 28.31 7.03
C ALA A 361 -26.89 28.87 5.61
N LEU A 362 -27.06 27.99 4.60
CA LEU A 362 -27.34 28.42 3.23
C LEU A 362 -28.75 29.02 3.07
N ALA A 363 -29.73 28.47 3.79
CA ALA A 363 -31.11 28.98 3.75
C ALA A 363 -31.23 30.40 4.35
N GLU A 364 -30.37 30.75 5.31
CA GLU A 364 -30.28 32.11 5.85
C GLU A 364 -29.69 33.13 4.85
N GLN A 365 -28.95 32.65 3.85
CA GLN A 365 -28.22 33.49 2.89
C GLN A 365 -28.86 33.53 1.50
N THR A 366 -29.76 32.60 1.20
CA THR A 366 -30.29 32.38 -0.15
C THR A 366 -31.81 32.16 -0.13
N ASP A 367 -32.54 33.04 -0.82
CA ASP A 367 -33.96 32.85 -1.06
C ASP A 367 -34.23 31.64 -1.97
N ASP A 368 -35.35 30.95 -1.74
CA ASP A 368 -35.77 29.80 -2.57
C ASP A 368 -34.70 28.69 -2.69
N LEU A 369 -33.92 28.43 -1.62
CA LEU A 369 -32.82 27.44 -1.63
C LEU A 369 -33.25 26.08 -2.23
N ASP A 370 -34.44 25.57 -1.89
CA ASP A 370 -34.94 24.28 -2.40
C ASP A 370 -35.15 24.23 -3.93
N LYS A 371 -35.29 25.40 -4.57
CA LYS A 371 -35.35 25.53 -6.04
C LYS A 371 -33.97 25.53 -6.67
N GLN A 372 -32.91 25.77 -5.90
CA GLN A 372 -31.54 25.90 -6.38
C GLN A 372 -30.66 24.70 -5.99
N ILE A 373 -30.87 24.15 -4.79
CA ILE A 373 -30.14 23.01 -4.23
C ILE A 373 -31.14 21.95 -3.71
N ALA A 374 -30.92 20.70 -4.07
CA ALA A 374 -31.61 19.55 -3.51
C ALA A 374 -30.65 18.76 -2.61
N PHE A 375 -30.93 18.72 -1.30
CA PHE A 375 -30.22 17.84 -0.38
C PHE A 375 -30.99 16.53 -0.20
N ILE A 376 -30.31 15.40 -0.35
CA ILE A 376 -30.91 14.07 -0.35
C ILE A 376 -30.00 13.09 0.41
N GLY A 377 -30.52 12.46 1.46
CA GLY A 377 -29.89 11.27 2.05
C GLY A 377 -30.19 10.03 1.21
N VAL A 378 -29.18 9.36 0.67
CA VAL A 378 -29.33 8.13 -0.11
C VAL A 378 -28.97 6.94 0.76
N ASN A 379 -29.98 6.21 1.21
CA ASN A 379 -29.80 4.99 1.96
C ASN A 379 -29.38 3.83 1.03
N VAL A 380 -28.29 3.14 1.39
CA VAL A 380 -27.71 2.02 0.63
C VAL A 380 -27.85 0.66 1.33
N ASP A 381 -28.71 0.58 2.35
CA ASP A 381 -29.05 -0.69 2.98
C ASP A 381 -29.71 -1.63 1.96
N ARG A 382 -29.77 -2.91 2.33
CA ARG A 382 -30.46 -3.93 1.54
C ARG A 382 -31.97 -3.65 1.50
N ASP A 383 -32.62 -4.03 0.40
CA ASP A 383 -34.05 -3.79 0.13
C ASP A 383 -35.02 -4.38 1.16
N ASP A 384 -34.57 -5.34 1.96
CA ASP A 384 -35.34 -5.97 3.03
C ASP A 384 -35.42 -5.12 4.31
N VAL A 385 -34.63 -4.05 4.40
CA VAL A 385 -34.73 -3.07 5.50
C VAL A 385 -36.02 -2.26 5.37
N PRO A 386 -36.92 -2.29 6.38
CA PRO A 386 -38.17 -1.56 6.32
C PRO A 386 -37.97 -0.05 6.30
N ALA A 387 -38.75 0.66 5.47
CA ALA A 387 -38.74 2.12 5.41
C ALA A 387 -38.96 2.79 6.79
N THR A 388 -39.72 2.16 7.68
CA THR A 388 -39.93 2.64 9.06
C THR A 388 -38.67 2.59 9.92
N ALA A 389 -37.77 1.65 9.67
CA ALA A 389 -36.49 1.58 10.34
C ALA A 389 -35.54 2.67 9.83
N ILE A 390 -35.47 2.85 8.50
CA ILE A 390 -34.70 3.92 7.85
C ILE A 390 -35.16 5.28 8.39
N ASP A 391 -36.46 5.55 8.36
CA ASP A 391 -37.05 6.82 8.79
C ASP A 391 -36.78 7.13 10.26
N LYS A 392 -36.92 6.11 11.13
CA LYS A 392 -36.64 6.23 12.55
C LYS A 392 -35.18 6.55 12.82
N THR A 393 -34.26 5.85 12.15
CA THR A 393 -32.81 6.07 12.32
C THR A 393 -32.41 7.46 11.82
N TRP A 394 -32.80 7.82 10.60
CA TRP A 394 -32.49 9.12 9.99
C TRP A 394 -32.98 10.28 10.85
N SER A 395 -34.23 10.21 11.31
CA SER A 395 -34.80 11.20 12.23
C SER A 395 -34.08 11.22 13.58
N SER A 396 -33.66 10.07 14.10
CA SER A 396 -32.94 10.01 15.39
C SER A 396 -31.57 10.68 15.35
N TRP A 397 -30.96 10.79 14.18
CA TRP A 397 -29.68 11.47 13.96
C TRP A 397 -29.84 12.97 13.69
N GLY A 398 -31.07 13.48 13.80
CA GLY A 398 -31.39 14.87 13.51
C GLY A 398 -31.53 15.16 12.01
N GLY A 399 -31.44 14.16 11.14
CA GLY A 399 -31.57 14.33 9.70
C GLY A 399 -32.96 14.80 9.31
N SER A 400 -33.04 16.02 8.78
CA SER A 400 -34.29 16.68 8.39
C SER A 400 -34.39 16.93 6.87
N MET A 401 -33.43 16.43 6.10
CA MET A 401 -33.47 16.35 4.64
C MET A 401 -34.26 15.10 4.19
N PRO A 402 -34.91 15.14 3.01
CA PRO A 402 -35.56 13.96 2.46
C PRO A 402 -34.54 12.84 2.22
N TRP A 403 -34.98 11.60 2.40
CA TRP A 403 -34.17 10.43 2.08
C TRP A 403 -34.81 9.60 0.97
N LEU A 404 -33.95 8.98 0.17
CA LEU A 404 -34.27 8.03 -0.90
C LEU A 404 -33.42 6.77 -0.71
N THR A 405 -33.72 5.71 -1.46
CA THR A 405 -32.97 4.45 -1.45
C THR A 405 -32.33 4.17 -2.81
N ASP A 406 -31.12 3.62 -2.78
CA ASP A 406 -30.42 3.06 -3.96
C ASP A 406 -30.63 1.55 -4.06
N ARG A 407 -31.90 1.15 -4.12
CA ARG A 407 -32.32 -0.25 -4.12
C ARG A 407 -31.62 -1.10 -5.19
N ASP A 408 -31.56 -0.57 -6.41
CA ASP A 408 -31.04 -1.29 -7.57
C ASP A 408 -29.50 -1.22 -7.68
N ARG A 409 -28.84 -0.57 -6.69
CA ARG A 409 -27.37 -0.38 -6.59
C ARG A 409 -26.73 0.39 -7.74
N GLU A 410 -27.55 1.02 -8.58
CA GLU A 410 -27.12 1.71 -9.78
C GLU A 410 -26.27 2.94 -9.44
N SER A 411 -26.76 3.77 -8.51
CA SER A 411 -26.05 5.01 -8.14
C SER A 411 -24.76 4.68 -7.38
N ARG A 412 -24.77 3.67 -6.50
CA ARG A 412 -23.57 3.19 -5.79
C ARG A 412 -22.47 2.74 -6.75
N GLN A 413 -22.82 2.02 -7.81
CA GLN A 413 -21.85 1.58 -8.83
C GLN A 413 -21.36 2.75 -9.69
N LYS A 414 -22.27 3.56 -10.24
CA LYS A 414 -21.91 4.69 -11.11
C LYS A 414 -21.03 5.69 -10.39
N LEU A 415 -21.36 6.02 -9.14
CA LEU A 415 -20.63 7.01 -8.34
C LEU A 415 -19.47 6.41 -7.51
N SER A 416 -19.13 5.13 -7.75
CA SER A 416 -18.02 4.43 -7.08
C SER A 416 -18.08 4.50 -5.55
N ILE A 417 -19.28 4.37 -4.98
CA ILE A 417 -19.54 4.45 -3.54
C ILE A 417 -19.17 3.12 -2.89
N ARG A 418 -17.97 3.06 -2.30
CA ARG A 418 -17.42 1.84 -1.68
C ARG A 418 -17.67 1.78 -0.17
N ALA A 419 -17.81 2.93 0.49
CA ALA A 419 -18.01 3.05 1.93
C ALA A 419 -19.04 4.14 2.25
N THR A 420 -19.57 4.10 3.48
CA THR A 420 -20.45 5.13 4.02
C THR A 420 -19.83 5.75 5.29
N PRO A 421 -20.01 7.06 5.52
CA PRO A 421 -20.70 7.98 4.64
C PRO A 421 -19.87 8.33 3.40
N THR A 422 -20.53 8.71 2.30
CA THR A 422 -19.87 9.34 1.14
C THR A 422 -20.74 10.48 0.63
N LEU A 423 -20.18 11.68 0.53
CA LEU A 423 -20.85 12.86 0.00
C LEU A 423 -20.54 13.03 -1.49
N VAL A 424 -21.57 13.29 -2.29
CA VAL A 424 -21.44 13.62 -3.72
C VAL A 424 -22.23 14.90 -4.00
N VAL A 425 -21.60 15.87 -4.66
CA VAL A 425 -22.29 17.09 -5.11
C VAL A 425 -22.30 17.10 -6.64
N LEU A 426 -23.50 17.28 -7.21
CA LEU A 426 -23.73 17.37 -8.64
C LEU A 426 -24.13 18.80 -9.01
N ASP A 427 -23.71 19.29 -10.19
CA ASP A 427 -24.24 20.53 -10.75
C ASP A 427 -25.61 20.32 -11.43
N GLY A 428 -26.21 21.42 -11.91
CA GLY A 428 -27.50 21.39 -12.62
C GLY A 428 -27.52 20.60 -13.94
N LYS A 429 -26.38 20.08 -14.40
CA LYS A 429 -26.26 19.16 -15.54
C LYS A 429 -25.98 17.73 -15.08
N SER A 430 -26.17 17.44 -13.80
CA SER A 430 -25.89 16.15 -13.17
C SER A 430 -24.44 15.70 -13.36
N ARG A 431 -23.48 16.65 -13.38
CA ARG A 431 -22.04 16.34 -13.41
C ARG A 431 -21.47 16.40 -12.01
N VAL A 432 -20.60 15.46 -11.67
CA VAL A 432 -20.02 15.41 -10.32
C VAL A 432 -19.03 16.56 -10.12
N GLN A 433 -19.31 17.43 -9.15
CA GLN A 433 -18.47 18.57 -8.79
C GLN A 433 -17.61 18.27 -7.57
N LEU A 434 -18.14 17.47 -6.63
CA LEU A 434 -17.41 17.00 -5.44
C LEU A 434 -17.73 15.54 -5.18
N TRP A 435 -16.73 14.81 -4.68
CA TRP A 435 -16.86 13.43 -4.24
C TRP A 435 -15.94 13.24 -3.03
N GLN A 436 -16.52 12.92 -1.88
CA GLN A 436 -15.82 12.86 -0.62
C GLN A 436 -16.25 11.61 0.15
N PRO A 437 -15.37 10.58 0.25
CA PRO A 437 -15.61 9.44 1.11
C PRO A 437 -15.30 9.79 2.57
N GLY A 438 -16.00 9.17 3.49
CA GLY A 438 -15.87 9.42 4.93
C GLY A 438 -16.64 10.66 5.40
N PRO A 439 -16.64 10.90 6.72
CA PRO A 439 -17.43 11.96 7.32
C PRO A 439 -16.97 13.34 6.83
N LEU A 440 -17.93 14.24 6.63
CA LEU A 440 -17.65 15.64 6.35
C LEU A 440 -16.76 16.23 7.45
N GLY A 441 -15.64 16.83 7.05
CA GLY A 441 -14.71 17.51 7.95
C GLY A 441 -15.30 18.83 8.47
N ASP A 442 -14.83 19.94 7.91
CA ASP A 442 -15.34 21.28 8.21
C ASP A 442 -16.57 21.61 7.33
N PRO A 443 -17.76 21.82 7.92
CA PRO A 443 -18.97 22.23 7.18
C PRO A 443 -18.80 23.50 6.34
N ALA A 444 -17.90 24.41 6.73
CA ALA A 444 -17.66 25.65 6.00
C ALA A 444 -17.08 25.42 4.60
N GLU A 445 -16.33 24.32 4.40
CA GLU A 445 -15.79 23.95 3.09
C GLU A 445 -16.91 23.59 2.11
N LEU A 446 -17.89 22.79 2.57
CA LEU A 446 -19.05 22.45 1.76
C LEU A 446 -19.94 23.67 1.48
N GLN A 447 -20.15 24.54 2.47
CA GLN A 447 -20.88 25.80 2.27
C GLN A 447 -20.24 26.66 1.18
N THR A 448 -18.91 26.83 1.24
CA THR A 448 -18.15 27.60 0.24
C THR A 448 -18.29 26.97 -1.15
N ALA A 449 -18.16 25.65 -1.24
CA ALA A 449 -18.25 24.95 -2.52
C ALA A 449 -19.65 25.03 -3.13
N LEU A 450 -20.71 24.93 -2.32
CA LEU A 450 -22.09 25.10 -2.79
C LEU A 450 -22.36 26.55 -3.22
N ALA A 451 -21.85 27.54 -2.49
CA ALA A 451 -21.95 28.95 -2.88
C ALA A 451 -21.22 29.23 -4.21
N ASP A 452 -20.05 28.62 -4.42
CA ASP A 452 -19.30 28.72 -5.66
C ASP A 452 -20.04 28.10 -6.86
N LEU A 453 -20.70 26.96 -6.67
CA LEU A 453 -21.56 26.35 -7.69
C LEU A 453 -22.79 27.21 -7.99
N LEU A 454 -23.42 27.80 -6.96
CA LEU A 454 -24.53 28.75 -7.14
C LEU A 454 -24.08 29.99 -7.92
N ALA A 455 -22.84 30.44 -7.74
CA ALA A 455 -22.22 31.51 -8.50
C ALA A 455 -21.80 31.10 -9.93
N GLY A 456 -22.02 29.84 -10.32
CA GLY A 456 -21.76 29.33 -11.67
C GLY A 456 -20.33 28.84 -11.91
N LYS A 457 -19.52 28.64 -10.86
CA LYS A 457 -18.19 28.03 -11.01
C LYS A 457 -18.30 26.55 -11.38
N ASP A 458 -17.27 26.04 -12.03
CA ASP A 458 -17.12 24.61 -12.35
C ASP A 458 -15.96 24.05 -11.51
N LEU A 459 -16.28 23.60 -10.30
CA LEU A 459 -15.28 23.09 -9.34
C LEU A 459 -14.49 21.92 -9.92
N ALA A 460 -15.13 21.07 -10.72
CA ALA A 460 -14.48 19.97 -11.40
C ALA A 460 -13.43 20.46 -12.41
N ALA A 461 -13.72 21.52 -13.18
CA ALA A 461 -12.76 22.13 -14.09
C ALA A 461 -11.60 22.81 -13.35
N GLU A 462 -11.88 23.52 -12.26
CA GLU A 462 -10.85 24.13 -11.41
C GLU A 462 -9.92 23.08 -10.80
N ALA A 463 -10.47 21.98 -10.27
CA ALA A 463 -9.68 20.88 -9.73
C ALA A 463 -8.76 20.23 -10.77
N ARG A 464 -9.25 20.06 -12.01
CA ARG A 464 -8.44 19.55 -13.13
C ARG A 464 -7.34 20.53 -13.52
N ALA A 465 -7.65 21.82 -13.67
CA ALA A 465 -6.65 22.85 -14.00
C ALA A 465 -5.57 22.96 -12.91
N ALA A 466 -5.96 22.93 -11.63
CA ALA A 466 -5.02 22.92 -10.50
C ALA A 466 -4.14 21.66 -10.50
N HIS A 467 -4.69 20.50 -10.85
CA HIS A 467 -3.91 19.28 -11.02
C HIS A 467 -2.92 19.37 -12.20
N GLU A 468 -3.35 19.87 -13.36
CA GLU A 468 -2.47 20.07 -14.52
C GLU A 468 -1.30 21.02 -14.20
N ALA A 469 -1.56 22.08 -13.43
CA ALA A 469 -0.52 23.00 -12.96
C ALA A 469 0.51 22.28 -12.06
N ARG A 470 0.05 21.46 -11.11
CA ARG A 470 0.93 20.64 -10.26
C ARG A 470 1.72 19.60 -11.07
N LEU A 471 1.11 18.99 -12.09
CA LEU A 471 1.81 18.08 -13.00
C LEU A 471 2.90 18.81 -13.79
N ALA A 472 2.64 20.04 -14.23
CA ALA A 472 3.64 20.85 -14.93
C ALA A 472 4.81 21.23 -14.01
N GLU A 473 4.54 21.55 -12.74
CA GLU A 473 5.57 21.79 -11.72
C GLU A 473 6.39 20.52 -11.46
N HIS A 474 5.73 19.38 -11.28
CA HIS A 474 6.39 18.10 -11.09
C HIS A 474 7.31 17.75 -12.27
N ARG A 475 6.83 17.88 -13.52
CA ARG A 475 7.67 17.67 -14.71
C ARG A 475 8.90 18.58 -14.74
N ARG A 476 8.77 19.85 -14.32
CA ARG A 476 9.92 20.77 -14.21
C ARG A 476 10.90 20.32 -13.15
N ALA A 477 10.44 19.79 -12.02
CA ALA A 477 11.30 19.25 -10.97
C ALA A 477 12.07 18.01 -11.45
N VAL A 478 11.39 17.08 -12.13
CA VAL A 478 12.04 15.91 -12.77
C VAL A 478 13.13 16.36 -13.75
N GLU A 479 12.81 17.29 -14.65
CA GLU A 479 13.77 17.83 -15.62
C GLU A 479 14.94 18.58 -14.96
N ALA A 480 14.72 19.24 -13.82
CA ALA A 480 15.78 19.92 -13.09
C ALA A 480 16.82 18.93 -12.52
N ASN A 481 16.40 17.69 -12.23
CA ASN A 481 17.26 16.61 -11.76
C ASN A 481 17.85 15.75 -12.89
N ARG A 482 17.68 16.15 -14.17
CA ARG A 482 18.17 15.37 -15.31
C ARG A 482 19.66 15.05 -15.18
N PHE A 483 20.00 13.77 -15.29
CA PHE A 483 21.37 13.27 -15.26
C PHE A 483 22.17 13.88 -16.41
N LYS A 484 23.38 14.34 -16.10
CA LYS A 484 24.35 14.85 -17.07
C LYS A 484 25.59 13.96 -16.99
N PRO A 485 25.93 13.22 -18.07
CA PRO A 485 27.18 12.48 -18.14
C PRO A 485 28.36 13.44 -17.90
N ALA A 486 29.42 12.97 -17.24
CA ALA A 486 30.68 13.70 -17.24
C ALA A 486 31.21 13.78 -18.69
N GLU A 487 31.68 14.97 -19.09
CA GLU A 487 32.27 15.22 -20.43
C GLU A 487 33.64 14.55 -20.61
#